data_AF-A0A2W4QY57-F1
#
_entry.id   AF-A0A2W4QY57-F1
#
_cell.length_a   1.000
_cell.length_b   1.000
_cell.length_c   1.000
_cell.angle_alpha   90.00
_cell.angle_beta   90.00
_cell.angle_gamma   90.00
#
_symmetry.space_group_name_H-M   'P 1'
#
loop_
_entity.id
_entity.type
_entity.pdbx_description
1 polymer ?
#
loop_
_entity_poly.entity_id
_entity_poly.type
_entity_poly.pdbx_seq_one_letter_code
_entity_poly.pdbx_strand_id
1 'polypeptide(L)'
;MLDLYVEQLRSADPQVRRQAIIALGKQKDPAALRPLAEVYRNDPDPALRELAYKAGRYIKANAAPETTPAAPPETSLESLLSPLEETGSRDEAPAKPVSKRNIERAKSYFDRALDFHVRQDAVKAVEMMAKALDANPYLAQDSVFLNMAIDLTGQGARGAVATLSDPEARDALLDRLSGGDGGSGRARRKRKTQDQDWGPALLDLGIYGLVNGAIAFVTTLVALQALVEFILAGMAAGGGNVVPGIMGLEGLTTANISLPLAGLYGILYALISAIMLLLTDGAVHLVATTVMGGEGTLVGLIRRTTLYFTVLVPISTVISLLPAFLNDGDTFNPAFSLVSLAFTIGTLVWAGKLTGDAYDFGTARGCLSIFLGGLALALLFACGVFTLSLVLAQAFGAAQM
;
A
#
# COMPACT_ATOMS: atom_id res chain seq x y z
N MET A 1 -34.91 -9.86 -51.00
CA MET A 1 -34.29 -8.78 -50.18
C MET A 1 -32.84 -9.10 -49.81
N LEU A 2 -32.50 -10.36 -49.53
CA LEU A 2 -31.12 -10.78 -49.27
C LEU A 2 -30.19 -10.52 -50.48
N ASP A 3 -30.62 -10.85 -51.70
CA ASP A 3 -29.83 -10.68 -52.92
C ASP A 3 -29.38 -9.23 -53.16
N LEU A 4 -30.26 -8.27 -52.88
CA LEU A 4 -29.97 -6.84 -52.99
C LEU A 4 -28.83 -6.41 -52.07
N TYR A 5 -28.82 -6.89 -50.82
CA TYR A 5 -27.76 -6.53 -49.87
C TYR A 5 -26.45 -7.26 -50.18
N VAL A 6 -26.51 -8.50 -50.69
CA VAL A 6 -25.33 -9.22 -51.16
C VAL A 6 -24.66 -8.48 -52.34
N GLU A 7 -25.44 -7.90 -53.24
CA GLU A 7 -24.91 -7.06 -54.32
C GLU A 7 -24.26 -5.78 -53.78
N GLN A 8 -24.89 -5.11 -52.80
CA GLN A 8 -24.36 -3.90 -52.17
C GLN A 8 -23.05 -4.11 -51.40
N LEU A 9 -22.75 -5.34 -50.93
CA LEU A 9 -21.45 -5.67 -50.34
C LEU A 9 -20.27 -5.49 -51.31
N ARG A 10 -20.53 -5.39 -52.62
CA ARG A 10 -19.49 -5.16 -53.65
C ARG A 10 -19.36 -3.71 -54.06
N SER A 11 -20.10 -2.79 -53.42
CA SER A 11 -20.04 -1.37 -53.74
C SER A 11 -18.65 -0.78 -53.48
N ALA A 12 -18.21 0.13 -54.35
CA ALA A 12 -16.99 0.90 -54.12
C ALA A 12 -17.11 1.80 -52.88
N ASP A 13 -18.33 2.26 -52.55
CA ASP A 13 -18.60 3.12 -51.39
C ASP A 13 -18.65 2.31 -50.08
N PRO A 14 -17.75 2.56 -49.11
CA PRO A 14 -17.75 1.91 -47.81
C PRO A 14 -19.03 2.10 -47.00
N GLN A 15 -19.76 3.20 -47.17
CA GLN A 15 -21.02 3.44 -46.45
C GLN A 15 -22.14 2.54 -46.95
N VAL A 16 -22.19 2.28 -48.26
CA VAL A 16 -23.12 1.32 -48.86
C VAL A 16 -22.83 -0.10 -48.37
N ARG A 17 -21.55 -0.50 -48.34
CA ARG A 17 -21.14 -1.81 -47.79
C ARG A 17 -21.50 -1.94 -46.31
N ARG A 18 -21.26 -0.90 -45.51
CA ARG A 18 -21.66 -0.85 -44.09
C ARG A 18 -23.16 -1.11 -43.91
N GLN A 19 -23.99 -0.41 -44.68
CA GLN A 19 -25.45 -0.54 -44.58
C GLN A 19 -25.90 -1.95 -44.95
N ALA A 20 -25.31 -2.55 -45.98
CA ALA A 20 -25.57 -3.92 -46.38
C ALA A 20 -25.19 -4.94 -45.30
N ILE A 21 -24.02 -4.79 -44.65
CA ILE A 21 -23.60 -5.66 -43.54
C ILE A 21 -24.60 -5.61 -42.38
N ILE A 22 -25.05 -4.41 -42.00
CA ILE A 22 -26.03 -4.22 -40.93
C ILE A 22 -27.38 -4.85 -41.30
N ALA A 23 -27.84 -4.63 -42.53
CA ALA A 23 -29.11 -5.16 -43.01
C ALA A 23 -29.11 -6.70 -43.05
N LEU A 24 -28.02 -7.32 -43.54
CA LEU A 24 -27.83 -8.77 -43.53
C LEU A 24 -27.81 -9.34 -42.12
N GLY A 25 -27.10 -8.70 -41.18
CA GLY A 25 -27.10 -9.11 -39.78
C GLY A 25 -28.49 -9.07 -39.13
N LYS A 26 -29.29 -8.03 -39.44
CA LYS A 26 -30.66 -7.88 -38.92
C LYS A 26 -31.64 -8.90 -39.49
N GLN A 27 -31.43 -9.35 -40.73
CA GLN A 27 -32.28 -10.37 -41.35
C GLN A 27 -32.15 -11.74 -40.66
N LYS A 28 -31.02 -12.00 -39.98
CA LYS A 28 -30.77 -13.27 -39.27
C LYS A 28 -30.84 -14.51 -40.18
N ASP A 29 -30.75 -14.32 -41.49
CA ASP A 29 -30.79 -15.40 -42.47
C ASP A 29 -29.43 -16.10 -42.51
N PRO A 30 -29.35 -17.42 -42.23
CA PRO A 30 -28.11 -18.19 -42.33
C PRO A 30 -27.43 -18.10 -43.71
N ALA A 31 -28.19 -17.85 -44.79
CA ALA A 31 -27.64 -17.69 -46.13
C ALA A 31 -26.69 -16.48 -46.26
N ALA A 32 -26.82 -15.48 -45.38
CA ALA A 32 -25.95 -14.30 -45.34
C ALA A 32 -24.56 -14.57 -44.71
N LEU A 33 -24.35 -15.72 -44.04
CA LEU A 33 -23.09 -16.03 -43.36
C LEU A 33 -21.89 -16.12 -44.32
N ARG A 34 -22.09 -16.69 -45.51
CA ARG A 34 -21.02 -16.85 -46.50
C ARG A 34 -20.59 -15.49 -47.10
N PRO A 35 -21.50 -14.63 -47.59
CA PRO A 35 -21.14 -13.27 -48.01
C PRO A 35 -20.47 -12.44 -46.91
N LEU A 36 -20.94 -12.51 -45.66
CA LEU A 36 -20.33 -11.79 -44.53
C LEU A 36 -18.91 -12.29 -44.22
N ALA A 37 -18.65 -13.59 -44.37
CA ALA A 37 -17.32 -14.16 -44.19
C ALA A 37 -16.33 -13.69 -45.28
N GLU A 38 -16.79 -13.46 -46.52
CA GLU A 38 -15.97 -12.90 -47.59
C GLU A 38 -15.57 -11.45 -47.30
N VAL A 39 -16.51 -10.64 -46.79
CA VAL A 39 -16.24 -9.26 -46.33
C VAL A 39 -15.24 -9.25 -45.19
N TYR A 40 -15.42 -10.12 -44.18
CA TYR A 40 -14.48 -10.23 -43.06
C TYR A 40 -13.03 -10.52 -43.50
N ARG A 41 -12.85 -11.33 -44.56
CA ARG A 41 -11.50 -11.68 -45.05
C ARG A 41 -10.90 -10.60 -45.95
N ASN A 42 -11.71 -9.98 -46.80
CA ASN A 42 -11.22 -9.28 -47.98
C ASN A 42 -11.57 -7.78 -48.04
N ASP A 43 -12.45 -7.26 -47.18
CA ASP A 43 -12.78 -5.83 -47.24
C ASP A 43 -11.55 -4.99 -46.89
N PRO A 44 -11.20 -3.96 -47.70
CA PRO A 44 -10.05 -3.11 -47.41
C PRO A 44 -10.20 -2.32 -46.10
N ASP A 45 -11.43 -2.00 -45.69
CA ASP A 45 -11.72 -1.25 -44.46
C ASP A 45 -11.71 -2.19 -43.23
N PRO A 46 -10.77 -2.04 -42.28
CA PRO A 46 -10.72 -2.83 -41.06
C PRO A 46 -11.99 -2.75 -40.21
N ALA A 47 -12.68 -1.60 -40.20
CA ALA A 47 -13.91 -1.42 -39.43
C ALA A 47 -15.08 -2.23 -40.02
N LEU A 48 -15.11 -2.39 -41.35
CA LEU A 48 -16.10 -3.22 -42.02
C LEU A 48 -15.83 -4.71 -41.85
N ARG A 49 -14.54 -5.13 -41.80
CA ARG A 49 -14.19 -6.51 -41.45
C ARG A 49 -14.73 -6.88 -40.07
N GLU A 50 -14.45 -6.06 -39.06
CA GLU A 50 -14.94 -6.30 -37.70
C GLU A 50 -16.48 -6.26 -37.62
N LEU A 51 -17.13 -5.35 -38.36
CA LEU A 51 -18.58 -5.28 -38.43
C LEU A 51 -19.19 -6.55 -39.03
N ALA A 52 -18.58 -7.09 -40.10
CA ALA A 52 -19.01 -8.33 -40.73
C ALA A 52 -18.82 -9.55 -39.81
N TYR A 53 -17.73 -9.59 -39.04
CA TYR A 53 -17.52 -10.61 -38.01
C TYR A 53 -18.61 -10.60 -36.94
N LYS A 54 -18.94 -9.43 -36.39
CA LYS A 54 -20.02 -9.25 -35.42
C LYS A 54 -21.38 -9.65 -35.98
N ALA A 55 -21.69 -9.23 -37.21
CA ALA A 55 -22.94 -9.58 -37.89
C ALA A 55 -23.08 -11.10 -38.09
N GLY A 56 -22.03 -11.78 -38.57
CA GLY A 56 -22.06 -13.24 -38.75
C GLY A 56 -22.24 -14.01 -37.45
N ARG A 57 -21.58 -13.58 -36.36
CA ARG A 57 -21.80 -14.16 -35.03
C ARG A 57 -23.25 -13.98 -34.54
N TYR A 58 -23.82 -12.80 -34.79
CA TYR A 58 -25.21 -12.50 -34.42
C TYR A 58 -26.20 -13.40 -35.16
N ILE A 59 -26.02 -13.63 -36.46
CA ILE A 59 -26.84 -14.57 -37.24
C ILE A 59 -26.73 -15.98 -36.64
N LYS A 60 -25.50 -16.49 -36.43
CA LYS A 60 -25.28 -17.84 -35.89
C LYS A 60 -25.91 -18.06 -34.51
N ALA A 61 -25.92 -17.04 -33.66
CA ALA A 61 -26.56 -17.08 -32.35
C ALA A 61 -28.10 -17.12 -32.41
N ASN A 62 -28.70 -16.65 -33.50
CA ASN A 62 -30.15 -16.55 -33.68
C ASN A 62 -30.72 -17.53 -34.73
N ALA A 63 -29.89 -18.36 -35.36
CA ALA A 63 -30.22 -19.23 -36.48
C ALA A 63 -30.63 -20.67 -36.09
N ALA A 64 -30.95 -20.94 -34.83
CA ALA A 64 -31.42 -22.27 -34.42
C ALA A 64 -32.80 -22.57 -35.06
N PRO A 65 -32.95 -23.66 -35.84
CA PRO A 65 -34.23 -24.01 -36.43
C PRO A 65 -35.15 -24.71 -35.42
N GLU A 66 -36.42 -24.39 -35.59
CA GLU A 66 -37.60 -25.01 -35.01
C GLU A 66 -37.57 -26.55 -35.10
N THR A 67 -37.85 -27.22 -33.98
CA THR A 67 -38.30 -28.62 -33.97
C THR A 67 -39.50 -28.76 -33.04
N THR A 68 -40.67 -28.93 -33.64
CA THR A 68 -41.84 -29.63 -33.08
C THR A 68 -42.17 -30.69 -34.15
N PRO A 69 -42.61 -31.94 -33.84
CA PRO A 69 -43.66 -32.21 -32.85
C PRO A 69 -43.60 -33.53 -32.06
N ALA A 70 -44.13 -33.49 -30.83
CA ALA A 70 -44.97 -34.56 -30.28
C ALA A 70 -45.71 -34.05 -29.02
N ALA A 71 -47.04 -34.03 -29.09
CA ALA A 71 -47.99 -33.95 -27.99
C ALA A 71 -48.98 -35.12 -28.18
N PRO A 72 -49.83 -35.52 -27.20
CA PRO A 72 -49.74 -35.44 -25.74
C PRO A 72 -50.08 -36.83 -25.09
N PRO A 73 -50.39 -36.94 -23.78
CA PRO A 73 -51.78 -36.71 -23.38
C PRO A 73 -51.93 -35.80 -22.14
N GLU A 74 -52.87 -34.87 -22.31
CA GLU A 74 -53.88 -34.41 -21.36
C GLU A 74 -53.60 -34.57 -19.87
N THR A 75 -53.42 -33.44 -19.17
CA THR A 75 -54.25 -33.18 -17.98
C THR A 75 -54.42 -31.66 -17.76
N SER A 76 -55.68 -31.24 -17.97
CA SER A 76 -56.42 -30.19 -17.27
C SER A 76 -55.85 -28.76 -17.17
N LEU A 77 -56.45 -27.90 -18.00
CA LEU A 77 -56.53 -26.43 -18.00
C LEU A 77 -57.11 -25.78 -16.72
N GLU A 78 -57.04 -26.44 -15.56
CA GLU A 78 -57.63 -25.94 -14.30
C GLU A 78 -56.65 -25.17 -13.39
N SER A 79 -55.35 -25.18 -13.71
CA SER A 79 -54.34 -24.50 -12.87
C SER A 79 -54.13 -23.02 -13.22
N LEU A 80 -54.82 -22.47 -14.23
CA LEU A 80 -54.53 -21.13 -14.77
C LEU A 80 -55.32 -19.98 -14.13
N LEU A 81 -56.21 -20.21 -13.15
CA LEU A 81 -57.03 -19.13 -12.59
C LEU A 81 -57.36 -19.33 -11.10
N SER A 82 -56.50 -18.82 -10.21
CA SER A 82 -56.88 -18.37 -8.86
C SER A 82 -55.73 -17.48 -8.28
N PRO A 83 -56.03 -16.54 -7.37
CA PRO A 83 -55.80 -15.11 -7.62
C PRO A 83 -54.48 -14.56 -7.07
N LEU A 84 -54.08 -13.41 -7.60
CA LEU A 84 -53.01 -12.51 -7.14
C LEU A 84 -52.77 -12.57 -5.61
N GLU A 85 -51.77 -13.34 -5.19
CA GLU A 85 -51.05 -13.12 -3.94
C GLU A 85 -49.70 -12.48 -4.27
N GLU A 86 -49.71 -11.16 -4.10
CA GLU A 86 -48.56 -10.27 -4.07
C GLU A 86 -47.72 -10.60 -2.83
N THR A 87 -46.69 -11.44 -2.98
CA THR A 87 -45.59 -11.50 -1.99
C THR A 87 -44.26 -11.80 -2.68
N GLY A 88 -43.26 -10.96 -2.40
CA GLY A 88 -41.86 -11.19 -2.78
C GLY A 88 -41.36 -10.25 -3.86
N SER A 89 -41.39 -8.95 -3.59
CA SER A 89 -40.44 -8.00 -4.15
C SER A 89 -39.05 -8.64 -4.23
N ARG A 90 -38.47 -8.67 -5.43
CA ARG A 90 -37.01 -8.71 -5.55
C ARG A 90 -36.49 -7.41 -4.96
N ASP A 91 -36.26 -7.42 -3.65
CA ASP A 91 -35.40 -6.46 -2.99
C ASP A 91 -33.96 -6.69 -3.49
N GLU A 92 -33.68 -6.28 -4.73
CA GLU A 92 -32.36 -5.74 -5.03
C GLU A 92 -32.29 -4.41 -4.29
N ALA A 93 -31.69 -4.45 -3.10
CA ALA A 93 -31.34 -3.25 -2.34
C ALA A 93 -30.76 -2.18 -3.28
N PRO A 94 -31.13 -0.90 -3.15
CA PRO A 94 -30.64 0.15 -4.02
C PRO A 94 -29.11 0.19 -3.93
N ALA A 95 -28.44 -0.18 -5.02
CA ALA A 95 -26.99 -0.16 -5.13
C ALA A 95 -26.49 1.24 -4.74
N LYS A 96 -25.61 1.31 -3.75
CA LYS A 96 -25.10 2.57 -3.20
C LYS A 96 -24.55 3.45 -4.34
N PRO A 97 -24.94 4.73 -4.44
CA PRO A 97 -24.41 5.61 -5.46
C PRO A 97 -22.89 5.75 -5.30
N VAL A 98 -22.14 5.38 -6.35
CA VAL A 98 -20.67 5.49 -6.38
C VAL A 98 -20.27 6.94 -6.62
N SER A 99 -19.33 7.47 -5.83
CA SER A 99 -18.87 8.85 -5.97
C SER A 99 -18.19 9.11 -7.32
N LYS A 100 -18.31 10.34 -7.86
CA LYS A 100 -17.65 10.74 -9.11
C LYS A 100 -16.13 10.47 -9.10
N ARG A 101 -15.47 10.75 -7.97
CA ARG A 101 -14.04 10.48 -7.76
C ARG A 101 -13.70 8.99 -7.92
N ASN A 102 -14.56 8.10 -7.42
CA ASN A 102 -14.35 6.66 -7.55
C ASN A 102 -14.57 6.17 -8.99
N ILE A 103 -15.52 6.77 -9.72
CA ILE A 103 -15.74 6.50 -11.15
C ILE A 103 -14.49 6.89 -11.96
N GLU A 104 -13.92 8.07 -11.73
CA GLU A 104 -12.69 8.52 -12.41
C GLU A 104 -11.49 7.63 -12.08
N ARG A 105 -11.33 7.23 -10.81
CA ARG A 105 -10.29 6.29 -10.39
C ARG A 105 -10.46 4.93 -11.07
N ALA A 106 -11.68 4.41 -11.10
CA ALA A 106 -11.97 3.14 -11.77
C ALA A 106 -11.61 3.19 -13.25
N LYS A 107 -11.95 4.29 -13.93
CA LYS A 107 -11.55 4.54 -15.32
C LYS A 107 -10.03 4.54 -15.49
N SER A 108 -9.30 5.28 -14.64
CA SER A 108 -7.83 5.32 -14.70
C SER A 108 -7.19 3.95 -14.50
N TYR A 109 -7.72 3.14 -13.56
CA TYR A 109 -7.25 1.76 -13.38
C TYR A 109 -7.56 0.90 -14.61
N PHE A 110 -8.76 1.01 -15.17
CA PHE A 110 -9.15 0.27 -16.36
C PHE A 110 -8.29 0.62 -17.59
N ASP A 111 -7.99 1.91 -17.80
CA ASP A 111 -7.11 2.37 -18.88
C ASP A 111 -5.69 1.78 -18.75
N ARG A 112 -5.17 1.68 -17.51
CA ARG A 112 -3.88 1.00 -17.24
C ARG A 112 -3.96 -0.50 -17.47
N ALA A 113 -5.09 -1.13 -17.14
CA ALA A 113 -5.29 -2.55 -17.40
C ALA A 113 -5.21 -2.85 -18.91
N LEU A 114 -5.81 -1.99 -19.74
CA LEU A 114 -5.75 -2.10 -21.20
C LEU A 114 -4.32 -2.01 -21.72
N ASP A 115 -3.51 -1.04 -21.24
CA ASP A 115 -2.10 -0.94 -21.62
C ASP A 115 -1.31 -2.20 -21.26
N PHE A 116 -1.51 -2.76 -20.05
CA PHE A 116 -0.86 -4.00 -19.67
C PHE A 116 -1.32 -5.20 -20.50
N HIS A 117 -2.61 -5.27 -20.84
CA HIS A 117 -3.13 -6.32 -21.69
C HIS A 117 -2.57 -6.26 -23.12
N VAL A 118 -2.44 -5.05 -23.70
CA VAL A 118 -1.77 -4.84 -25.00
C VAL A 118 -0.31 -5.30 -24.94
N ARG A 119 0.37 -5.10 -23.80
CA ARG A 119 1.73 -5.58 -23.56
C ARG A 119 1.82 -7.06 -23.16
N GLN A 120 0.69 -7.78 -23.14
CA GLN A 120 0.58 -9.18 -22.72
C GLN A 120 1.01 -9.45 -21.27
N ASP A 121 1.00 -8.43 -20.41
CA ASP A 121 1.25 -8.57 -18.97
C ASP A 121 -0.07 -8.86 -18.23
N ALA A 122 -0.49 -10.12 -18.29
CA ALA A 122 -1.78 -10.58 -17.74
C ALA A 122 -1.89 -10.37 -16.22
N VAL A 123 -0.78 -10.50 -15.48
CA VAL A 123 -0.73 -10.31 -14.03
C VAL A 123 -1.10 -8.88 -13.67
N LYS A 124 -0.43 -7.89 -14.26
CA LYS A 124 -0.73 -6.48 -13.99
C LYS A 124 -2.09 -6.05 -14.54
N ALA A 125 -2.51 -6.62 -15.67
CA ALA A 125 -3.85 -6.38 -16.21
C ALA A 125 -4.94 -6.83 -15.22
N VAL A 126 -4.84 -8.04 -14.66
CA VAL A 126 -5.77 -8.57 -13.65
C VAL A 126 -5.76 -7.71 -12.38
N GLU A 127 -4.60 -7.30 -11.88
CA GLU A 127 -4.49 -6.40 -10.72
C GLU A 127 -5.22 -5.07 -10.95
N MET A 128 -4.99 -4.43 -12.10
CA MET A 128 -5.62 -3.15 -12.43
C MET A 128 -7.12 -3.29 -12.66
N MET A 129 -7.59 -4.38 -13.27
CA MET A 129 -9.01 -4.66 -13.41
C MET A 129 -9.70 -4.84 -12.06
N ALA A 130 -9.07 -5.55 -11.12
CA ALA A 130 -9.60 -5.68 -9.76
C ALA A 130 -9.68 -4.33 -9.04
N LYS A 131 -8.63 -3.49 -9.11
CA LYS A 131 -8.64 -2.12 -8.57
C LYS A 131 -9.75 -1.27 -9.20
N ALA A 132 -10.02 -1.44 -10.49
CA ALA A 132 -11.11 -0.75 -11.18
C ALA A 132 -12.47 -1.18 -10.65
N LEU A 133 -12.68 -2.49 -10.46
CA LEU A 133 -13.92 -3.07 -9.95
C LEU A 133 -14.19 -2.71 -8.48
N ASP A 134 -13.15 -2.71 -7.64
CA ASP A 134 -13.22 -2.27 -6.25
C ASP A 134 -13.64 -0.79 -6.14
N ALA A 135 -13.14 0.05 -7.07
CA ALA A 135 -13.49 1.47 -7.13
C ALA A 135 -14.91 1.70 -7.68
N ASN A 136 -15.32 0.93 -8.69
CA ASN A 136 -16.66 1.02 -9.29
C ASN A 136 -17.25 -0.37 -9.59
N PRO A 137 -18.09 -0.91 -8.68
CA PRO A 137 -18.71 -2.22 -8.86
C PRO A 137 -19.60 -2.34 -10.10
N TYR A 138 -20.12 -1.23 -10.64
CA TYR A 138 -20.95 -1.25 -11.85
C TYR A 138 -20.16 -1.66 -13.10
N LEU A 139 -18.83 -1.65 -13.07
CA LEU A 139 -18.01 -2.19 -14.16
C LEU A 139 -18.25 -3.69 -14.39
N ALA A 140 -18.75 -4.43 -13.40
CA ALA A 140 -19.20 -5.81 -13.59
C ALA A 140 -20.30 -5.97 -14.65
N GLN A 141 -20.98 -4.88 -15.03
CA GLN A 141 -22.02 -4.87 -16.05
C GLN A 141 -21.53 -4.23 -17.37
N ASP A 142 -20.35 -3.60 -17.36
CA ASP A 142 -19.78 -3.00 -18.55
C ASP A 142 -19.28 -4.08 -19.51
N SER A 143 -19.73 -4.02 -20.76
CA SER A 143 -19.41 -5.05 -21.76
C SER A 143 -17.93 -5.14 -22.11
N VAL A 144 -17.20 -4.00 -22.10
CA VAL A 144 -15.77 -3.98 -22.43
C VAL A 144 -14.98 -4.59 -21.29
N PHE A 145 -15.30 -4.18 -20.06
CA PHE A 145 -14.74 -4.77 -18.84
C PHE A 145 -15.00 -6.27 -18.79
N LEU A 146 -16.24 -6.72 -19.04
CA LEU A 146 -16.61 -8.13 -19.02
C LEU A 146 -15.84 -8.96 -20.05
N ASN A 147 -15.70 -8.49 -21.28
CA ASN A 147 -14.96 -9.21 -22.31
C ASN A 147 -13.48 -9.38 -21.94
N MET A 148 -12.88 -8.33 -21.39
CA MET A 148 -11.49 -8.38 -20.92
C MET A 148 -11.32 -9.28 -19.70
N ALA A 149 -12.29 -9.26 -18.78
CA ALA A 149 -12.30 -10.14 -17.61
C ALA A 149 -12.39 -11.61 -18.04
N ILE A 150 -13.25 -11.92 -19.02
CA ILE A 150 -13.38 -13.26 -19.61
C ILE A 150 -12.05 -13.70 -20.22
N ASP A 151 -11.40 -12.84 -21.00
CA ASP A 151 -10.14 -13.15 -21.68
C ASP A 151 -9.00 -13.44 -20.70
N LEU A 152 -8.82 -12.58 -19.69
CA LEU A 152 -7.76 -12.73 -18.70
C LEU A 152 -7.98 -13.90 -17.72
N THR A 153 -9.24 -14.23 -17.41
CA THR A 153 -9.56 -15.31 -16.45
C THR A 153 -9.75 -16.67 -17.12
N GLY A 154 -10.09 -16.69 -18.42
CA GLY A 154 -10.53 -17.89 -19.14
C GLY A 154 -11.90 -18.42 -18.70
N GLN A 155 -12.69 -17.61 -17.97
CA GLN A 155 -13.99 -17.99 -17.42
C GLN A 155 -15.14 -17.23 -18.10
N GLY A 156 -16.36 -17.74 -18.00
CA GLY A 156 -17.55 -16.99 -18.44
C GLY A 156 -17.80 -15.74 -17.59
N ALA A 157 -18.60 -14.79 -18.09
CA ALA A 157 -18.82 -13.45 -17.49
C ALA A 157 -19.01 -13.47 -15.96
N ARG A 158 -19.92 -14.33 -15.46
CA ARG A 158 -20.21 -14.45 -14.02
C ARG A 158 -19.03 -14.98 -13.22
N GLY A 159 -18.32 -15.98 -13.74
CA GLY A 159 -17.12 -16.53 -13.09
C GLY A 159 -15.95 -15.54 -13.10
N ALA A 160 -15.76 -14.84 -14.21
CA ALA A 160 -14.73 -13.81 -14.35
C ALA A 160 -14.92 -12.67 -13.34
N VAL A 161 -16.13 -12.13 -13.24
CA VAL A 161 -16.46 -11.09 -12.24
C VAL A 161 -16.32 -11.62 -10.83
N ALA A 162 -16.80 -12.84 -10.55
CA ALA A 162 -16.67 -13.46 -9.24
C ALA A 162 -15.20 -13.63 -8.85
N THR A 163 -14.35 -14.06 -9.78
CA THR A 163 -12.90 -14.23 -9.56
C THR A 163 -12.19 -12.90 -9.33
N LEU A 164 -12.54 -11.84 -10.06
CA LEU A 164 -11.92 -10.52 -9.88
C LEU A 164 -12.39 -9.82 -8.60
N SER A 165 -13.66 -10.00 -8.25
CA SER A 165 -14.29 -9.43 -7.05
C SER A 165 -13.84 -10.15 -5.79
N ASP A 166 -13.75 -11.48 -5.84
CA ASP A 166 -13.32 -12.28 -4.69
C ASP A 166 -11.79 -12.27 -4.59
N PRO A 167 -11.24 -11.75 -3.49
CA PRO A 167 -9.81 -11.61 -3.39
C PRO A 167 -9.03 -12.93 -3.29
N GLU A 168 -9.61 -14.00 -2.74
CA GLU A 168 -8.93 -15.31 -2.67
C GLU A 168 -8.88 -15.98 -4.05
N ALA A 169 -10.00 -15.97 -4.78
CA ALA A 169 -10.05 -16.43 -6.16
C ALA A 169 -9.11 -15.62 -7.07
N ARG A 170 -9.03 -14.30 -6.87
CA ARG A 170 -8.10 -13.43 -7.61
C ARG A 170 -6.64 -13.80 -7.34
N ASP A 171 -6.27 -14.01 -6.08
CA ASP A 171 -4.90 -14.37 -5.72
C ASP A 171 -4.51 -15.72 -6.35
N ALA A 172 -5.42 -16.70 -6.33
CA ALA A 172 -5.23 -17.98 -7.00
C ALA A 172 -5.07 -17.84 -8.53
N LEU A 173 -5.78 -16.90 -9.16
CA LEU A 173 -5.61 -16.58 -10.58
C LEU A 173 -4.23 -15.95 -10.84
N LEU A 174 -3.81 -14.97 -10.03
CA LEU A 174 -2.51 -14.31 -10.18
C LEU A 174 -1.35 -15.30 -10.01
N ASP A 175 -1.43 -16.22 -9.04
CA ASP A 175 -0.41 -17.25 -8.83
C ASP A 175 -0.29 -18.19 -10.04
N ARG A 176 -1.43 -18.55 -10.67
CA ARG A 176 -1.46 -19.34 -11.90
C ARG A 176 -0.85 -18.58 -13.08
N LEU A 177 -1.17 -17.30 -13.23
CA LEU A 177 -0.63 -16.44 -14.29
C LEU A 177 0.87 -16.16 -14.12
N SER A 178 1.37 -16.17 -12.88
CA SER A 178 2.76 -15.90 -12.55
C SER A 178 3.68 -17.13 -12.61
N GLY A 179 3.15 -18.31 -12.96
CA GLY A 179 3.96 -19.52 -13.18
C GLY A 179 4.35 -20.30 -11.92
N GLY A 180 3.62 -20.18 -10.81
CA GLY A 180 3.77 -21.09 -9.67
C GLY A 180 4.71 -20.66 -8.55
N ASP A 181 5.24 -19.44 -8.54
CA ASP A 181 5.85 -18.81 -7.34
C ASP A 181 4.77 -18.37 -6.31
N GLY A 182 3.72 -19.19 -6.17
CA GLY A 182 2.39 -18.94 -5.61
C GLY A 182 2.32 -18.80 -4.09
N GLY A 183 3.18 -17.95 -3.54
CA GLY A 183 3.07 -17.44 -2.17
C GLY A 183 2.95 -15.92 -2.10
N SER A 184 3.22 -15.19 -3.18
CA SER A 184 3.44 -13.75 -3.12
C SER A 184 2.14 -12.95 -2.95
N GLY A 185 1.05 -13.29 -3.63
CA GLY A 185 -0.22 -12.55 -3.58
C GLY A 185 -0.91 -12.64 -2.21
N ARG A 186 -1.16 -13.87 -1.75
CA ARG A 186 -1.78 -14.14 -0.44
C ARG A 186 -0.93 -13.63 0.72
N ALA A 187 0.39 -13.80 0.67
CA ALA A 187 1.29 -13.26 1.69
C ALA A 187 1.34 -11.73 1.66
N ARG A 188 1.38 -11.10 0.48
CA ARG A 188 1.36 -9.64 0.31
C ARG A 188 0.04 -9.04 0.81
N ARG A 189 -1.09 -9.71 0.60
CA ARG A 189 -2.40 -9.27 1.10
C ARG A 189 -2.55 -9.48 2.61
N LYS A 190 -2.16 -10.62 3.15
CA LYS A 190 -2.11 -10.86 4.61
C LYS A 190 -1.21 -9.83 5.30
N ARG A 191 -0.08 -9.49 4.68
CA ARG A 191 0.81 -8.41 5.13
C ARG A 191 0.10 -7.06 5.07
N LYS A 192 -0.56 -6.72 3.95
CA LYS A 192 -1.29 -5.44 3.78
C LYS A 192 -2.48 -5.26 4.74
N THR A 193 -3.15 -6.34 5.15
CA THR A 193 -4.21 -6.30 6.17
C THR A 193 -3.62 -6.17 7.58
N GLN A 194 -2.51 -6.83 7.87
CA GLN A 194 -1.82 -6.70 9.16
C GLN A 194 -1.16 -5.31 9.31
N ASP A 195 -0.72 -4.71 8.21
CA ASP A 195 -0.14 -3.37 8.14
C ASP A 195 -1.19 -2.24 8.25
N GLN A 196 -2.44 -2.55 8.59
CA GLN A 196 -3.50 -1.58 8.90
C GLN A 196 -3.91 -1.59 10.38
N ASP A 197 -3.43 -2.56 11.16
CA ASP A 197 -3.79 -2.70 12.57
C ASP A 197 -2.84 -1.88 13.46
N TRP A 198 -3.39 -0.89 14.15
CA TRP A 198 -2.65 -0.04 15.07
C TRP A 198 -2.31 -0.73 16.39
N GLY A 199 -3.06 -1.75 16.82
CA GLY A 199 -2.85 -2.42 18.11
C GLY A 199 -1.43 -2.99 18.25
N PRO A 200 -1.01 -3.89 17.34
CA PRO A 200 0.36 -4.41 17.33
C PRO A 200 1.42 -3.33 17.14
N ALA A 201 1.17 -2.33 16.30
CA ALA A 201 2.13 -1.25 16.04
C ALA A 201 2.40 -0.39 17.29
N LEU A 202 1.35 -0.07 18.05
CA LEU A 202 1.48 0.66 19.32
C LEU A 202 2.16 -0.18 20.40
N LEU A 203 1.93 -1.50 20.42
CA LEU A 203 2.63 -2.41 21.31
C LEU A 203 4.14 -2.43 20.99
N ASP A 204 4.51 -2.58 19.72
CA ASP A 204 5.90 -2.54 19.27
C ASP A 204 6.55 -1.21 19.67
N LEU A 205 5.84 -0.09 19.50
CA LEU A 205 6.31 1.25 19.88
C LEU A 205 6.50 1.41 21.40
N GLY A 206 5.60 0.82 22.19
CA GLY A 206 5.72 0.78 23.65
C GLY A 206 6.93 -0.04 24.11
N ILE A 207 7.20 -1.18 23.48
CA ILE A 207 8.39 -2.00 23.74
C ILE A 207 9.65 -1.23 23.39
N TYR A 208 9.69 -0.58 22.22
CA TYR A 208 10.80 0.27 21.82
C TYR A 208 11.08 1.38 22.85
N GLY A 209 10.05 2.08 23.30
CA GLY A 209 10.16 3.10 24.35
C GLY A 209 10.73 2.51 25.65
N LEU A 210 10.19 1.38 26.13
CA LEU A 210 10.68 0.72 27.34
C LEU A 210 12.14 0.31 27.25
N VAL A 211 12.57 -0.26 26.12
CA VAL A 211 13.97 -0.64 25.89
C VAL A 211 14.87 0.59 25.95
N ASN A 212 14.48 1.68 25.28
CA ASN A 212 15.23 2.94 25.32
C ASN A 212 15.27 3.55 26.73
N GLY A 213 14.16 3.52 27.46
CA GLY A 213 14.09 4.00 28.83
C GLY A 213 14.94 3.19 29.79
N ALA A 214 14.97 1.86 29.64
CA ALA A 214 15.83 0.98 30.44
C ALA A 214 17.31 1.25 30.15
N ILE A 215 17.69 1.44 28.88
CA ILE A 215 19.04 1.84 28.50
C ILE A 215 19.39 3.18 29.16
N ALA A 216 18.55 4.20 28.97
CA ALA A 216 18.76 5.53 29.53
C ALA A 216 18.87 5.51 31.07
N PHE A 217 18.03 4.71 31.74
CA PHE A 217 18.09 4.50 33.18
C PHE A 217 19.46 3.97 33.61
N VAL A 218 19.93 2.87 33.01
CA VAL A 218 21.20 2.23 33.35
C VAL A 218 22.38 3.15 33.03
N THR A 219 22.39 3.78 31.85
CA THR A 219 23.49 4.68 31.45
C THR A 219 23.56 5.90 32.36
N THR A 220 22.42 6.47 32.75
CA THR A 220 22.38 7.62 33.65
C THR A 220 22.81 7.24 35.06
N LEU A 221 22.44 6.05 35.54
CA LEU A 221 22.90 5.54 36.83
C LEU A 221 24.43 5.41 36.87
N VAL A 222 25.02 4.77 35.85
CA VAL A 222 26.48 4.62 35.74
C VAL A 222 27.17 5.98 35.59
N ALA A 223 26.64 6.87 34.75
CA ALA A 223 27.22 8.19 34.54
C ALA A 223 27.18 9.06 35.81
N LEU A 224 26.08 9.02 36.56
CA LEU A 224 25.95 9.76 37.81
C LEU A 224 26.90 9.21 38.88
N GLN A 225 27.06 7.89 38.95
CA GLN A 225 28.05 7.27 39.84
C GLN A 225 29.48 7.71 39.48
N ALA A 226 29.87 7.60 38.21
CA ALA A 226 31.19 8.03 37.74
C ALA A 226 31.45 9.53 38.01
N LEU A 227 30.42 10.38 37.85
CA LEU A 227 30.51 11.81 38.14
C LEU A 227 30.77 12.07 39.64
N VAL A 228 30.08 11.37 40.53
CA VAL A 228 30.28 11.52 41.98
C VAL A 228 31.68 11.07 42.38
N GLU A 229 32.14 9.92 41.87
CA GLU A 229 33.50 9.42 42.11
C GLU A 229 34.56 10.41 41.63
N PHE A 230 34.39 10.98 40.43
CA PHE A 230 35.26 12.02 39.89
C PHE A 230 35.31 13.27 40.77
N ILE A 231 34.15 13.75 41.23
CA ILE A 231 34.05 14.93 42.10
C ILE A 231 34.74 14.67 43.46
N LEU A 232 34.51 13.51 44.08
CA LEU A 232 35.14 13.12 45.34
C LEU A 232 36.66 13.00 45.20
N ALA A 233 37.14 12.37 44.12
CA ALA A 233 38.57 12.26 43.83
C ALA A 233 39.22 13.63 43.63
N GLY A 234 38.56 14.55 42.91
CA GLY A 234 39.02 15.92 42.73
C GLY A 234 39.10 16.72 44.03
N MET A 235 38.10 16.57 44.91
CA MET A 235 38.12 17.18 46.25
C MET A 235 39.29 16.66 47.10
N ALA A 236 39.52 15.35 47.08
CA ALA A 236 40.63 14.73 47.83
C ALA A 236 42.01 15.17 47.30
N ALA A 237 42.17 15.29 45.97
CA ALA A 237 43.42 15.73 45.35
C ALA A 237 43.70 17.23 45.56
N GLY A 238 42.67 18.05 45.71
CA GLY A 238 42.78 19.51 45.88
C GLY A 238 43.17 19.99 47.27
N GLY A 239 43.32 19.10 48.27
CA GLY A 239 43.72 19.45 49.64
C GLY A 239 42.74 20.36 50.40
N GLY A 240 41.52 20.55 49.89
CA GLY A 240 40.52 21.44 50.47
C GLY A 240 39.78 20.79 51.63
N ASN A 241 39.61 21.52 52.74
CA ASN A 241 38.67 21.17 53.80
C ASN A 241 37.27 21.03 53.17
N VAL A 242 36.69 19.83 53.27
CA VAL A 242 35.31 19.56 52.84
C VAL A 242 34.39 20.57 53.51
N VAL A 243 33.69 21.39 52.73
CA VAL A 243 32.78 22.42 53.25
C VAL A 243 31.74 21.72 54.14
N PRO A 244 31.49 22.18 55.39
CA PRO A 244 30.61 21.47 56.34
C PRO A 244 29.17 21.24 55.84
N GLY A 245 28.69 22.04 54.88
CA GLY A 245 27.40 21.81 54.21
C GLY A 245 27.36 20.55 53.33
N ILE A 246 28.53 19.98 53.00
CA ILE A 246 28.69 18.73 52.24
C ILE A 246 28.71 17.52 53.18
N MET A 247 29.04 17.66 54.46
CA MET A 247 28.95 16.56 55.46
C MET A 247 27.49 16.10 55.70
N GLY A 248 26.49 16.94 55.42
CA GLY A 248 25.07 16.54 55.45
C GLY A 248 24.63 15.65 54.29
N LEU A 249 25.46 15.51 53.25
CA LEU A 249 25.23 14.62 52.10
C LEU A 249 25.74 13.20 52.34
N GLU A 250 26.46 12.92 53.44
CA GLU A 250 26.91 11.56 53.79
C GLU A 250 25.73 10.61 54.12
N GLY A 251 24.58 11.16 54.56
CA GLY A 251 23.33 10.41 54.73
C GLY A 251 22.54 10.18 53.43
N LEU A 252 22.92 10.88 52.36
CA LEU A 252 22.44 10.67 51.00
C LEU A 252 23.46 9.75 50.32
N THR A 253 23.37 8.46 50.62
CA THR A 253 24.17 7.46 49.90
C THR A 253 24.04 7.69 48.39
N THR A 254 25.10 7.44 47.63
CA THR A 254 25.09 7.60 46.15
C THR A 254 23.89 6.91 45.50
N ALA A 255 23.35 5.86 46.11
CA ALA A 255 22.13 5.16 45.72
C ALA A 255 20.83 5.96 45.94
N ASN A 256 20.69 6.74 47.03
CA ASN A 256 19.41 7.36 47.43
C ASN A 256 18.94 8.49 46.50
N ILE A 257 19.85 9.24 45.86
CA ILE A 257 19.50 10.30 44.89
C ILE A 257 19.52 9.77 43.46
N SER A 258 20.45 8.87 43.14
CA SER A 258 20.66 8.41 41.77
C SER A 258 19.51 7.55 41.25
N LEU A 259 18.96 6.66 42.08
CA LEU A 259 17.88 5.76 41.66
C LEU A 259 16.59 6.49 41.29
N PRO A 260 16.03 7.41 42.12
CA PRO A 260 14.83 8.16 41.75
C PRO A 260 15.02 9.05 40.53
N LEU A 261 16.16 9.75 40.42
CA LEU A 261 16.44 10.65 39.31
C LEU A 261 16.67 9.89 38.00
N ALA A 262 17.47 8.81 38.03
CA ALA A 262 17.66 7.94 36.88
C ALA A 262 16.34 7.29 36.46
N GLY A 263 15.51 6.87 37.43
CA GLY A 263 14.18 6.31 37.18
C GLY A 263 13.28 7.28 36.42
N LEU A 264 13.17 8.52 36.92
CA LEU A 264 12.41 9.58 36.26
C LEU A 264 12.94 9.87 34.85
N TYR A 265 14.26 9.97 34.70
CA TYR A 265 14.90 10.20 33.40
C TYR A 265 14.63 9.05 32.42
N GLY A 266 14.73 7.79 32.87
CA GLY A 266 14.44 6.62 32.05
C GLY A 266 12.99 6.59 31.56
N ILE A 267 12.02 6.90 32.42
CA ILE A 267 10.60 6.98 32.05
C ILE A 267 10.37 8.10 31.02
N LEU A 268 10.95 9.28 31.26
CA LEU A 268 10.83 10.40 30.33
C LEU A 268 11.46 10.06 28.97
N TYR A 269 12.62 9.43 28.97
CA TYR A 269 13.31 9.01 27.76
C TYR A 269 12.52 7.93 26.99
N ALA A 270 11.86 7.00 27.68
CA ALA A 270 10.96 6.01 27.06
C ALA A 270 9.82 6.69 26.28
N LEU A 271 9.16 7.66 26.91
CA LEU A 271 8.08 8.43 26.27
C LEU A 271 8.59 9.26 25.09
N ILE A 272 9.67 10.02 25.30
CA ILE A 272 10.24 10.89 24.27
C ILE A 272 10.72 10.08 23.07
N SER A 273 11.42 8.97 23.28
CA SER A 273 11.92 8.12 22.20
C SER A 273 10.80 7.54 21.36
N ALA A 274 9.74 7.02 21.99
CA ALA A 274 8.55 6.52 21.29
C ALA A 274 7.87 7.62 20.45
N ILE A 275 7.66 8.82 21.03
CA ILE A 275 7.08 9.96 20.32
C ILE A 275 7.97 10.39 19.14
N MET A 276 9.28 10.49 19.35
CA MET A 276 10.23 10.90 18.31
C MET A 276 10.30 9.90 17.16
N LEU A 277 10.24 8.60 17.44
CA LEU A 277 10.18 7.58 16.39
C LEU A 277 8.89 7.72 15.59
N LEU A 278 7.75 7.91 16.26
CA LEU A 278 6.47 8.11 15.59
C LEU A 278 6.45 9.37 14.72
N LEU A 279 6.99 10.49 15.20
CA LEU A 279 7.12 11.73 14.43
C LEU A 279 8.03 11.54 13.21
N THR A 280 9.13 10.82 13.37
CA THR A 280 10.07 10.50 12.30
C THR A 280 9.40 9.64 11.23
N ASP A 281 8.77 8.53 11.62
CA ASP A 281 8.04 7.65 10.70
C ASP A 281 6.87 8.38 10.02
N GLY A 282 6.19 9.27 10.73
CA GLY A 282 5.17 10.16 10.17
C GLY A 282 5.71 11.08 9.07
N ALA A 283 6.85 11.73 9.31
CA ALA A 283 7.50 12.58 8.33
C ALA A 283 7.98 11.79 7.10
N VAL A 284 8.59 10.61 7.33
CA VAL A 284 9.02 9.70 6.26
C VAL A 284 7.82 9.22 5.45
N HIS A 285 6.71 8.85 6.10
CA HIS A 285 5.48 8.45 5.42
C HIS A 285 4.91 9.57 4.55
N LEU A 286 4.88 10.80 5.05
CA LEU A 286 4.39 11.94 4.30
C LEU A 286 5.22 12.15 3.03
N VAL A 287 6.54 12.12 3.14
CA VAL A 287 7.42 12.24 1.96
C VAL A 287 7.27 11.04 1.01
N ALA A 288 7.24 9.82 1.55
CA ALA A 288 7.13 8.60 0.76
C ALA A 288 5.84 8.54 -0.07
N THR A 289 4.72 9.03 0.47
CA THR A 289 3.42 9.00 -0.21
C THR A 289 3.20 10.22 -1.11
N THR A 290 3.61 11.42 -0.68
CA THR A 290 3.33 12.67 -1.41
C THR A 290 4.38 13.00 -2.46
N VAL A 291 5.67 12.76 -2.17
CA VAL A 291 6.79 13.11 -3.07
C VAL A 291 7.21 11.91 -3.91
N MET A 292 7.28 10.72 -3.31
CA MET A 292 7.80 9.52 -3.98
C MET A 292 6.72 8.61 -4.59
N GLY A 293 5.44 8.84 -4.27
CA GLY A 293 4.30 8.09 -4.83
C GLY A 293 4.20 6.62 -4.39
N GLY A 294 4.73 6.26 -3.21
CA GLY A 294 4.66 4.89 -2.69
C GLY A 294 3.26 4.45 -2.23
N GLU A 295 2.93 3.16 -2.36
CA GLU A 295 1.60 2.60 -2.03
C GLU A 295 1.50 1.99 -0.59
N GLY A 296 2.33 2.45 0.34
CA GLY A 296 2.43 1.95 1.73
C GLY A 296 1.58 2.66 2.78
N THR A 297 1.48 2.08 3.98
CA THR A 297 0.78 2.66 5.15
C THR A 297 1.77 3.10 6.23
N LEU A 298 1.38 4.09 7.04
CA LEU A 298 2.19 4.54 8.19
C LEU A 298 2.38 3.40 9.20
N VAL A 299 1.31 2.65 9.49
CA VAL A 299 1.36 1.48 10.39
C VAL A 299 2.33 0.41 9.88
N GLY A 300 2.31 0.13 8.58
CA GLY A 300 3.25 -0.82 7.97
C GLY A 300 4.71 -0.38 8.08
N LEU A 301 4.97 0.93 7.97
CA LEU A 301 6.29 1.49 8.22
C LEU A 301 6.70 1.28 9.68
N ILE A 302 5.87 1.75 10.63
CA ILE A 302 6.14 1.69 12.09
C ILE A 302 6.50 0.27 12.52
N ARG A 303 5.74 -0.75 12.09
CA ARG A 303 6.02 -2.14 12.49
C ARG A 303 7.39 -2.64 11.99
N ARG A 304 7.86 -2.17 10.84
CA ARG A 304 9.16 -2.56 10.28
C ARG A 304 10.32 -1.82 10.94
N THR A 305 10.17 -0.51 11.10
CA THR A 305 11.20 0.37 11.66
C THR A 305 11.35 0.16 13.16
N THR A 306 10.25 0.02 13.89
CA THR A 306 10.26 -0.10 15.35
C THR A 306 10.97 -1.38 15.81
N LEU A 307 10.65 -2.54 15.21
CA LEU A 307 11.35 -3.80 15.52
C LEU A 307 12.85 -3.69 15.25
N TYR A 308 13.21 -3.07 14.13
CA TYR A 308 14.60 -2.84 13.76
C TYR A 308 15.33 -1.95 14.77
N PHE A 309 14.77 -0.80 15.13
CA PHE A 309 15.38 0.13 16.08
C PHE A 309 15.41 -0.42 17.51
N THR A 310 14.43 -1.23 17.91
CA THR A 310 14.39 -1.89 19.22
C THR A 310 15.61 -2.79 19.44
N VAL A 311 16.09 -3.47 18.39
CA VAL A 311 17.29 -4.32 18.45
C VAL A 311 18.56 -3.50 18.19
N LEU A 312 18.50 -2.57 17.23
CA LEU A 312 19.66 -1.80 16.82
C LEU A 312 20.19 -0.88 17.92
N VAL A 313 19.31 -0.22 18.67
CA VAL A 313 19.72 0.76 19.69
C VAL A 313 20.58 0.10 20.78
N PRO A 314 20.16 -1.01 21.44
CA PRO A 314 21.02 -1.71 22.40
C PRO A 314 22.38 -2.10 21.82
N ILE A 315 22.41 -2.63 20.59
CA ILE A 315 23.66 -3.02 19.92
C ILE A 315 24.56 -1.79 19.71
N SER A 316 23.98 -0.68 19.23
CA SER A 316 24.69 0.57 19.00
C SER A 316 25.24 1.16 20.30
N THR A 317 24.49 1.06 21.40
CA THR A 317 24.93 1.47 22.74
C THR A 317 26.09 0.63 23.25
N VAL A 318 26.05 -0.70 23.06
CA VAL A 318 27.18 -1.55 23.45
C VAL A 318 28.42 -1.20 22.62
N ILE A 319 28.26 -1.05 21.30
CA ILE A 319 29.36 -0.66 20.40
C ILE A 319 29.94 0.69 20.82
N SER A 320 29.11 1.68 21.15
CA SER A 320 29.58 3.02 21.54
C SER A 320 30.32 3.03 22.89
N LEU A 321 30.04 2.07 23.77
CA LEU A 321 30.72 1.92 25.06
C LEU A 321 32.03 1.11 24.96
N LEU A 322 32.23 0.28 23.92
CA LEU A 322 33.44 -0.53 23.76
C LEU A 322 34.76 0.25 23.91
N PRO A 323 34.93 1.46 23.34
CA PRO A 323 36.17 2.21 23.51
C PRO A 323 36.51 2.49 24.97
N ALA A 324 35.52 2.71 25.84
CA ALA A 324 35.77 2.96 27.25
C ALA A 324 36.40 1.73 27.97
N PHE A 325 36.15 0.52 27.46
CA PHE A 325 36.68 -0.72 28.05
C PHE A 325 37.97 -1.22 27.38
N LEU A 326 38.20 -0.82 26.12
CA LEU A 326 39.35 -1.27 25.32
C LEU A 326 40.49 -0.23 25.24
N ASN A 327 40.29 0.97 25.79
CA ASN A 327 41.29 2.02 25.73
C ASN A 327 42.35 1.85 26.83
N ASP A 328 43.53 1.38 26.46
CA ASP A 328 44.69 1.20 27.36
C ASP A 328 45.48 2.50 27.64
N GLY A 329 44.92 3.67 27.33
CA GLY A 329 45.34 4.92 27.97
C GLY A 329 45.64 6.12 27.08
N ASP A 330 46.20 5.97 25.87
CA ASP A 330 46.79 7.18 25.22
C ASP A 330 46.71 7.29 23.68
N THR A 331 46.04 6.37 22.98
CA THR A 331 45.93 6.48 21.51
C THR A 331 44.50 6.28 21.01
N PHE A 332 43.92 7.37 20.49
CA PHE A 332 42.72 7.32 19.65
C PHE A 332 42.94 6.31 18.52
N ASN A 333 42.16 5.24 18.47
CA ASN A 333 42.28 4.22 17.44
C ASN A 333 41.39 4.59 16.23
N PRO A 334 41.95 5.14 15.13
CA PRO A 334 41.16 5.54 13.96
C PRO A 334 40.44 4.36 13.30
N ALA A 335 40.91 3.11 13.49
CA ALA A 335 40.23 1.94 12.97
C ALA A 335 38.85 1.75 13.61
N PHE A 336 38.69 2.07 14.91
CA PHE A 336 37.39 2.02 15.57
C PHE A 336 36.40 3.02 14.97
N SER A 337 36.86 4.23 14.65
CA SER A 337 36.01 5.24 13.99
C SER A 337 35.58 4.81 12.60
N LEU A 338 36.46 4.16 11.82
CA LEU A 338 36.11 3.61 10.50
C LEU A 338 35.08 2.48 10.61
N VAL A 339 35.23 1.59 11.59
CA VAL A 339 34.26 0.50 11.85
C VAL A 339 32.92 1.07 12.30
N SER A 340 32.91 2.05 13.20
CA SER A 340 31.69 2.73 13.63
C SER A 340 31.01 3.45 12.47
N LEU A 341 31.77 4.14 11.61
CA LEU A 341 31.23 4.78 10.42
C LEU A 341 30.60 3.77 9.46
N ALA A 342 31.29 2.65 9.18
CA ALA A 342 30.75 1.59 8.34
C ALA A 342 29.46 0.98 8.93
N PHE A 343 29.43 0.78 10.25
CA PHE A 343 28.25 0.33 10.96
C PHE A 343 27.09 1.32 10.81
N THR A 344 27.32 2.62 11.04
CA THR A 344 26.31 3.67 10.86
C THR A 344 25.78 3.76 9.43
N ILE A 345 26.66 3.65 8.42
CA ILE A 345 26.25 3.63 7.02
C ILE A 345 25.39 2.40 6.74
N GLY A 346 25.83 1.22 7.20
CA GLY A 346 25.08 -0.03 7.03
C GLY A 346 23.69 0.03 7.65
N THR A 347 23.57 0.61 8.85
CA THR A 347 22.28 0.72 9.54
C THR A 347 21.35 1.72 8.87
N LEU A 348 21.87 2.80 8.31
CA LEU A 348 21.09 3.76 7.53
C LEU A 348 20.58 3.15 6.21
N VAL A 349 21.45 2.40 5.50
CA VAL A 349 21.06 1.69 4.27
C VAL A 349 20.01 0.63 4.57
N TRP A 350 20.13 -0.09 5.69
CA TRP A 350 19.15 -1.09 6.09
C TRP A 350 17.80 -0.46 6.45
N ALA A 351 17.80 0.66 7.19
CA ALA A 351 16.59 1.43 7.44
C ALA A 351 15.93 1.87 6.13
N GLY A 352 16.73 2.39 5.19
CA GLY A 352 16.25 2.75 3.84
C GLY A 352 15.68 1.56 3.08
N LYS A 353 16.24 0.36 3.22
CA LYS A 353 15.67 -0.86 2.64
C LYS A 353 14.32 -1.19 3.25
N LEU A 354 14.19 -1.17 4.58
CA LEU A 354 12.93 -1.43 5.27
C LEU A 354 11.82 -0.47 4.84
N THR A 355 12.15 0.82 4.75
CA THR A 355 11.25 1.86 4.23
C THR A 355 10.92 1.60 2.76
N GLY A 356 11.91 1.33 1.90
CA GLY A 356 11.70 1.00 0.50
C GLY A 356 10.73 -0.16 0.28
N ASP A 357 10.85 -1.21 1.10
CA ASP A 357 9.99 -2.38 1.08
C ASP A 357 8.59 -2.12 1.68
N ALA A 358 8.45 -1.10 2.55
CA ALA A 358 7.17 -0.70 3.12
C ALA A 358 6.29 0.05 2.11
N TYR A 359 6.91 0.71 1.12
CA TYR A 359 6.22 1.56 0.13
C TYR A 359 6.36 1.09 -1.33
N ASP A 360 6.96 -0.08 -1.56
CA ASP A 360 7.13 -0.71 -2.88
C ASP A 360 7.95 0.13 -3.89
N PHE A 361 8.98 0.87 -3.45
CA PHE A 361 9.81 1.71 -4.34
C PHE A 361 11.33 1.51 -4.23
N GLY A 362 11.78 0.48 -3.49
CA GLY A 362 13.18 0.07 -3.38
C GLY A 362 14.05 0.92 -2.44
N THR A 363 15.27 0.43 -2.15
CA THR A 363 16.17 0.96 -1.11
C THR A 363 16.59 2.41 -1.34
N ALA A 364 16.95 2.80 -2.57
CA ALA A 364 17.45 4.15 -2.85
C ALA A 364 16.40 5.24 -2.55
N ARG A 365 15.16 5.02 -2.97
CA ARG A 365 14.03 5.91 -2.65
C ARG A 365 13.67 5.86 -1.17
N GLY A 366 13.86 4.70 -0.52
CA GLY A 366 13.76 4.57 0.93
C GLY A 366 14.73 5.47 1.68
N CYS A 367 16.03 5.39 1.39
CA CYS A 367 17.04 6.29 1.95
C CYS A 367 16.70 7.77 1.71
N LEU A 368 16.28 8.11 0.48
CA LEU A 368 15.91 9.48 0.14
C LEU A 368 14.69 9.97 0.93
N SER A 369 13.69 9.11 1.14
CA SER A 369 12.51 9.44 1.94
C SER A 369 12.84 9.66 3.43
N ILE A 370 13.78 8.88 3.99
CA ILE A 370 14.32 9.10 5.34
C ILE A 370 15.02 10.45 5.42
N PHE A 371 15.92 10.74 4.48
CA PHE A 371 16.67 12.00 4.46
C PHE A 371 15.75 13.22 4.35
N LEU A 372 14.83 13.22 3.37
CA LEU A 372 13.90 14.33 3.15
C LEU A 372 12.88 14.47 4.30
N GLY A 373 12.41 13.35 4.85
CA GLY A 373 11.52 13.35 6.02
C GLY A 373 12.20 13.95 7.25
N GLY A 374 13.45 13.56 7.51
CA GLY A 374 14.27 14.14 8.57
C GLY A 374 14.54 15.63 8.37
N LEU A 375 14.86 16.05 7.15
CA LEU A 375 15.05 17.47 6.81
C LEU A 375 13.77 18.29 7.04
N ALA A 376 12.62 17.78 6.60
CA ALA A 376 11.33 18.45 6.82
C ALA A 376 11.01 18.60 8.31
N LEU A 377 11.24 17.54 9.09
CA LEU A 377 11.02 17.56 10.54
C LEU A 377 11.98 18.54 11.23
N ALA A 378 13.26 18.55 10.85
CA ALA A 378 14.27 19.48 11.38
C ALA A 378 13.91 20.94 11.10
N LEU A 379 13.46 21.26 9.89
CA LEU A 379 12.98 22.60 9.53
C LEU A 379 11.75 23.01 10.35
N LEU A 380 10.80 22.09 10.55
CA LEU A 380 9.62 22.33 11.37
C LEU A 380 10.00 22.65 12.81
N PHE A 381 10.91 21.87 13.41
CA PHE A 381 11.42 22.15 14.76
C PHE A 381 12.16 23.47 14.84
N ALA A 382 13.05 23.78 13.87
CA ALA A 382 13.79 25.03 13.85
C ALA A 382 12.86 26.24 13.76
N CYS A 383 11.83 26.18 12.91
CA CYS A 383 10.80 27.22 12.84
C CYS A 383 10.03 27.36 14.15
N GLY A 384 9.65 26.24 14.79
CA GLY A 384 8.95 26.25 16.07
C GLY A 384 9.78 26.85 17.22
N VAL A 385 11.07 26.53 17.28
CA VAL A 385 11.99 27.12 18.27
C VAL A 385 12.13 28.62 17.99
N PHE A 386 12.35 29.02 16.74
CA PHE A 386 12.51 30.42 16.38
C PHE A 386 11.26 31.26 16.73
N THR A 387 10.06 30.75 16.41
CA THR A 387 8.81 31.45 16.74
C THR A 387 8.59 31.54 18.25
N LEU A 388 8.84 30.45 18.99
CA LEU A 388 8.77 30.46 20.44
C LEU A 388 9.75 31.47 21.05
N SER A 389 11.00 31.49 20.57
CA SER A 389 12.01 32.44 21.01
C SER A 389 11.58 33.89 20.75
N LEU A 390 11.00 34.19 19.58
CA LEU A 390 10.48 35.52 19.28
C LEU A 390 9.32 35.92 20.21
N VAL A 391 8.39 35.01 20.47
CA VAL A 391 7.25 35.26 21.36
C VAL A 391 7.72 35.51 22.79
N LEU A 392 8.64 34.70 23.30
CA LEU A 392 9.22 34.89 24.64
C LEU A 392 10.01 36.20 24.71
N ALA A 393 10.79 36.53 23.69
CA ALA A 393 11.51 37.80 23.63
C ALA A 393 10.58 39.01 23.64
N GLN A 394 9.41 38.93 22.98
CA GLN A 394 8.41 40.00 23.06
C GLN A 394 7.74 40.06 24.43
N ALA A 395 7.33 38.91 24.98
CA ALA A 395 6.63 38.84 26.26
C ALA A 395 7.49 39.32 27.44
N PHE A 396 8.78 38.99 27.45
CA PHE A 396 9.69 39.31 28.55
C PHE A 396 10.64 40.49 28.24
N GLY A 397 10.90 40.80 26.96
CA GLY A 397 11.68 41.96 26.56
C GLY A 397 10.90 43.28 26.66
N ALA A 398 9.56 43.25 26.51
CA ALA A 398 8.72 44.41 26.76
C ALA A 398 8.56 44.74 28.27
N ALA A 399 9.00 43.85 29.17
CA ALA A 399 8.96 44.09 30.62
C ALA A 399 10.19 44.83 31.17
N GLN A 400 11.16 45.18 30.30
CA GLN A 400 12.41 45.88 30.67
C GLN A 400 12.53 47.30 30.09
N MET A 401 11.49 47.82 29.42
CA MET A 401 11.34 49.23 29.06
C MET A 401 10.13 49.81 29.79
#